data_AF-A0A1G7H9W0-F1
#
_entry.id   AF-A0A1G7H9W0-F1
#
_cell.length_a   1.000
_cell.length_b   1.000
_cell.length_c   1.000
_cell.angle_alpha   90.00
_cell.angle_beta   90.00
_cell.angle_gamma   90.00
#
_symmetry.space_group_name_H-M   'P 1'
#
loop_
_entity.id
_entity.type
_entity.pdbx_description
1 polymer ?
#
loop_
_entity_poly.entity_id
_entity_poly.type
_entity_poly.pdbx_seq_one_letter_code
_entity_poly.pdbx_strand_id
1 'polypeptide(L)'
;MDDVADWGEVMVIVHTADLILECRGALPVGQEGHGYFNLRGPGPIGGHIRRDRCGAIQFVSRPFMGSDSHAIMLFNRDGGVMVKIFVGRDETRALRADQVARFVALRDRLAMEGETGHDNDA
;
A
#
# COMPACT_ATOMS: atom_id res chain seq x y z
N MET A 1 -5.75 -3.62 2.64
CA MET A 1 -5.66 -3.68 1.16
C MET A 1 -6.99 -3.26 0.57
N ASP A 2 -8.11 -3.77 1.10
CA ASP A 2 -9.46 -3.42 0.64
C ASP A 2 -9.75 -1.92 0.67
N ASP A 3 -9.35 -1.20 1.73
CA ASP A 3 -9.47 0.26 1.79
C ASP A 3 -8.89 0.96 0.55
N VAL A 4 -7.76 0.46 0.03
CA VAL A 4 -7.04 1.06 -1.10
C VAL A 4 -7.67 0.69 -2.44
N ALA A 5 -8.42 -0.41 -2.52
CA ALA A 5 -9.09 -0.84 -3.75
C ALA A 5 -10.11 0.21 -4.24
N ASP A 6 -10.71 0.95 -3.31
CA ASP A 6 -11.70 1.98 -3.63
C ASP A 6 -11.08 3.35 -3.97
N TRP A 7 -9.75 3.50 -3.89
CA TRP A 7 -9.08 4.78 -4.14
C TRP A 7 -9.03 5.16 -5.62
N GLY A 8 -9.44 4.26 -6.51
CA GLY A 8 -9.24 4.42 -7.95
C GLY A 8 -7.78 4.15 -8.31
N GLU A 9 -7.25 4.91 -9.27
CA GLU A 9 -5.92 4.65 -9.81
C GLU A 9 -4.80 5.04 -8.82
N VAL A 10 -3.99 4.06 -8.44
CA VAL A 10 -2.79 4.21 -7.60
C VAL A 10 -1.54 3.79 -8.39
N MET A 11 -0.36 3.96 -7.80
CA MET A 11 0.90 3.44 -8.36
C MET A 11 1.47 2.36 -7.44
N VAL A 12 1.55 1.13 -7.96
CA VAL A 12 2.15 -0.01 -7.27
C VAL A 12 3.58 -0.17 -7.75
N ILE A 13 4.53 -0.30 -6.82
CA ILE A 13 5.94 -0.49 -7.11
C ILE A 13 6.46 -1.75 -6.43
N VAL A 14 7.13 -2.60 -7.21
CA VAL A 14 7.96 -3.71 -6.74
C VAL A 14 9.41 -3.39 -7.06
N HIS A 15 10.28 -3.51 -6.06
CA HIS A 15 11.69 -3.14 -6.18
C HIS A 15 12.55 -4.33 -5.76
N THR A 16 13.36 -4.83 -6.69
CA THR A 16 14.43 -5.79 -6.44
C THR A 16 15.79 -5.07 -6.56
N ALA A 17 16.90 -5.79 -6.39
CA ALA A 17 18.22 -5.21 -6.61
C ALA A 17 18.44 -4.72 -8.05
N ASP A 18 17.75 -5.32 -9.03
CA ASP A 18 18.04 -5.15 -10.45
C ASP A 18 16.88 -4.50 -11.22
N LEU A 19 15.70 -4.36 -10.60
CA LEU A 19 14.51 -3.84 -11.26
C LEU A 19 13.62 -3.04 -10.30
N ILE A 20 13.21 -1.87 -10.76
CA ILE A 20 12.05 -1.16 -10.25
C ILE A 20 10.94 -1.33 -11.28
N LEU A 21 9.90 -2.06 -10.91
CA LEU A 21 8.69 -2.20 -11.71
C LEU A 21 7.61 -1.32 -11.12
N GLU A 22 7.04 -0.45 -11.94
CA GLU A 22 5.93 0.42 -11.58
C GLU A 22 4.70 0.06 -12.41
N CYS A 23 3.54 -0.05 -11.78
CA CYS A 23 2.28 -0.30 -12.45
C CYS A 23 1.22 0.68 -11.92
N ARG A 24 0.63 1.42 -12.84
CA ARG A 24 -0.47 2.35 -12.56
C ARG A 24 -1.79 1.64 -12.84
N GLY A 25 -2.73 1.71 -11.90
CA GLY A 25 -4.04 1.09 -12.03
C GLY A 25 -4.84 1.10 -10.74
N ALA A 26 -6.12 0.75 -10.82
CA ALA A 26 -6.92 0.46 -9.64
C ALA A 26 -6.49 -0.89 -9.04
N LEU A 27 -6.32 -0.92 -7.72
CA LEU A 27 -5.99 -2.15 -7.01
C LEU A 27 -7.24 -3.05 -6.95
N PRO A 28 -7.19 -4.33 -7.37
CA PRO A 28 -8.34 -5.20 -7.25
C PRO A 28 -8.61 -5.57 -5.79
N VAL A 29 -9.88 -5.85 -5.47
CA VAL A 29 -10.24 -6.50 -4.20
C VAL A 29 -9.57 -7.88 -4.16
N GLY A 30 -8.83 -8.16 -3.08
CA GLY A 30 -8.09 -9.40 -2.98
C GLY A 30 -8.90 -10.51 -2.32
N GLN A 31 -8.47 -11.75 -2.56
CA GLN A 31 -9.08 -12.95 -1.97
C GLN A 31 -8.03 -13.86 -1.38
N GLU A 32 -8.30 -14.42 -0.20
CA GLU A 32 -7.42 -15.42 0.41
C GLU A 32 -7.57 -16.79 -0.26
N GLY A 33 -6.46 -17.47 -0.51
CA GLY A 33 -6.48 -18.81 -1.06
C GLY A 33 -5.07 -19.40 -1.16
N HIS A 34 -4.95 -20.68 -0.82
CA HIS A 34 -3.70 -21.46 -0.93
C HIS A 34 -2.46 -20.80 -0.25
N GLY A 35 -2.67 -20.07 0.85
CA GLY A 35 -1.58 -19.38 1.57
C GLY A 35 -1.16 -18.03 0.97
N TYR A 36 -1.92 -17.49 -0.01
CA TYR A 36 -1.67 -16.20 -0.63
C TYR A 36 -2.90 -15.28 -0.51
N PHE A 37 -2.63 -13.97 -0.54
CA PHE A 37 -3.60 -12.93 -0.86
C PHE A 37 -3.55 -12.67 -2.37
N ASN A 38 -4.61 -13.04 -3.07
CA ASN A 38 -4.67 -13.06 -4.52
C ASN A 38 -5.27 -11.76 -5.05
N LEU A 39 -4.53 -11.06 -5.90
CA LEU A 39 -4.97 -9.84 -6.58
C LEU A 39 -5.44 -10.22 -7.98
N ARG A 40 -6.76 -10.21 -8.20
CA ARG A 40 -7.38 -10.51 -9.50
C ARG A 40 -8.44 -9.46 -9.83
N GLY A 41 -8.29 -8.81 -10.98
CA GLY A 41 -9.28 -7.85 -11.48
C GLY A 41 -9.04 -7.53 -12.95
N PRO A 42 -9.88 -6.65 -13.52
CA PRO A 42 -9.82 -6.30 -14.95
C PRO A 42 -8.65 -5.35 -15.29
N GLY A 43 -8.02 -4.73 -14.29
CA GLY A 43 -6.91 -3.80 -14.47
C GLY A 43 -5.55 -4.49 -14.64
N PRO A 44 -4.48 -3.70 -14.86
CA PRO A 44 -3.14 -4.23 -15.10
C PRO A 44 -2.45 -4.76 -13.82
N ILE A 45 -2.98 -4.44 -12.64
CA ILE A 45 -2.44 -4.89 -11.35
C ILE A 45 -3.05 -6.23 -11.00
N GLY A 46 -2.23 -7.27 -11.01
CA GLY A 46 -2.58 -8.62 -10.56
C GLY A 46 -1.39 -9.35 -9.96
N GLY A 47 -1.65 -10.48 -9.31
CA GLY A 47 -0.61 -11.34 -8.74
C GLY A 47 -0.99 -11.94 -7.38
N HIS A 48 0.04 -12.31 -6.61
CA HIS A 48 -0.12 -13.05 -5.36
C HIS A 48 0.82 -12.50 -4.31
N ILE A 49 0.29 -12.13 -3.15
CA ILE A 49 1.06 -11.65 -2.00
C ILE A 49 1.10 -12.73 -0.93
N ARG A 50 2.29 -13.09 -0.46
CA ARG A 50 2.49 -13.94 0.71
C ARG A 50 2.17 -13.17 1.99
N ARG A 51 0.88 -13.09 2.35
CA ARG A 51 0.40 -12.31 3.51
C ARG A 51 1.09 -12.71 4.82
N ASP A 52 1.33 -14.01 5.00
CA ASP A 52 2.03 -14.60 6.16
C ASP A 52 3.41 -13.99 6.42
N ARG A 53 4.07 -13.54 5.35
CA ARG A 53 5.40 -12.90 5.37
C ARG A 53 5.37 -11.42 5.72
N CYS A 54 4.22 -10.76 5.66
CA CYS A 54 4.10 -9.35 6.05
C CYS A 54 4.30 -9.21 7.55
N GLY A 55 5.32 -8.47 7.95
CA GLY A 55 5.67 -8.20 9.35
C GLY A 55 5.28 -6.80 9.82
N ALA A 56 5.21 -5.83 8.90
CA ALA A 56 4.78 -4.48 9.21
C ALA A 56 4.16 -3.78 8.00
N ILE A 57 3.28 -2.81 8.27
CA ILE A 57 2.74 -1.87 7.29
C ILE A 57 3.14 -0.47 7.77
N GLN A 58 3.72 0.34 6.88
CA GLN A 58 4.05 1.73 7.20
C GLN A 58 3.42 2.70 6.22
N PHE A 59 2.94 3.81 6.78
CA PHE A 59 2.47 4.98 6.04
C PHE A 59 3.61 5.99 5.99
N VAL A 60 4.19 6.18 4.81
CA VAL A 60 5.37 7.02 4.60
C VAL A 60 4.96 8.28 3.85
N SER A 61 5.13 9.43 4.50
CA SER A 61 4.97 10.76 3.90
C SER A 61 6.32 11.44 3.85
N ARG A 62 6.84 11.72 2.66
CA ARG A 62 8.09 12.48 2.51
C ARG A 62 8.19 13.18 1.16
N PRO A 63 8.94 14.28 1.04
CA PRO A 63 9.36 14.80 -0.24
C PRO A 63 10.24 13.79 -0.99
N PHE A 64 10.04 13.67 -2.29
CA PHE A 64 10.90 12.92 -3.19
C PHE A 64 11.11 13.72 -4.48
N MET A 65 12.36 14.04 -4.80
CA MET A 65 12.73 14.87 -5.95
C MET A 65 11.95 16.19 -6.03
N GLY A 66 11.76 16.84 -4.88
CA GLY A 66 11.08 18.15 -4.79
C GLY A 66 9.55 18.10 -4.79
N SER A 67 8.93 16.91 -4.83
CA SER A 67 7.47 16.74 -4.74
C SER A 67 7.08 15.91 -3.53
N ASP A 68 5.98 16.26 -2.85
CA ASP A 68 5.42 15.44 -1.79
C ASP A 68 5.01 14.06 -2.31
N SER A 69 5.19 13.03 -1.48
CA SER A 69 4.79 11.67 -1.77
C SER A 69 4.19 11.00 -0.54
N HIS A 70 3.16 10.19 -0.76
CA HIS A 70 2.53 9.34 0.25
C HIS A 70 2.50 7.90 -0.26
N ALA A 71 3.03 6.99 0.55
CA ALA A 71 3.10 5.57 0.22
C ALA A 71 2.71 4.69 1.41
N ILE A 72 1.98 3.63 1.13
CA ILE A 72 1.81 2.49 2.03
C ILE A 72 2.87 1.46 1.64
N MET A 73 3.73 1.08 2.58
CA MET A 73 4.79 0.10 2.36
C MET A 73 4.54 -1.13 3.22
N LEU A 74 4.51 -2.30 2.58
CA LEU A 74 4.43 -3.58 3.27
C LEU A 74 5.86 -4.10 3.44
N PHE A 75 6.27 -4.35 4.68
CA PHE A 75 7.57 -4.91 5.01
C PHE A 75 7.42 -6.38 5.37
N ASN A 76 8.36 -7.21 4.89
CA ASN A 76 8.45 -8.58 5.32
C ASN A 76 9.12 -8.69 6.70
N ARG A 77 9.03 -9.87 7.31
CA ARG A 77 9.62 -10.17 8.63
C ARG A 77 11.17 -10.03 8.69
N ASP A 78 11.84 -9.94 7.55
CA ASP A 78 13.30 -9.78 7.46
C ASP A 78 13.71 -8.31 7.23
N GLY A 79 12.74 -7.37 7.28
CA GLY A 79 12.97 -5.94 7.09
C GLY A 79 12.98 -5.46 5.63
N GLY A 80 12.77 -6.35 4.66
CA GLY A 80 12.67 -5.98 3.24
C GLY A 80 11.28 -5.46 2.85
N VAL A 81 11.21 -4.53 1.89
CA VAL A 81 9.93 -4.03 1.36
C VAL A 81 9.36 -5.02 0.34
N MET A 82 8.15 -5.52 0.58
CA MET A 82 7.43 -6.45 -0.30
C MET A 82 6.79 -5.72 -1.48
N VAL A 83 6.10 -4.61 -1.19
CA VAL A 83 5.39 -3.79 -2.17
C VAL A 83 5.20 -2.39 -1.61
N LYS A 84 5.21 -1.39 -2.49
CA LYS A 84 4.88 0.00 -2.18
C LYS A 84 3.65 0.40 -2.98
N ILE A 85 2.70 1.06 -2.33
CA ILE A 85 1.48 1.57 -2.98
C ILE A 85 1.45 3.08 -2.74
N PHE A 86 1.66 3.84 -3.80
CA PHE A 86 1.69 5.30 -3.77
C PHE A 86 0.32 5.88 -4.11
N VAL A 87 -0.03 6.95 -3.40
CA VAL A 87 -1.12 7.85 -3.80
C VAL A 87 -0.86 8.32 -5.24
N GLY A 88 -1.89 8.20 -6.06
CA GLY A 88 -1.88 8.56 -7.47
C GLY A 88 -1.67 10.06 -7.67
N ARG A 89 -1.19 10.38 -8.88
CA ARG A 89 -1.07 11.76 -9.36
C ARG A 89 -2.03 12.02 -10.51
N ASP A 90 -2.53 13.25 -10.57
CA ASP A 90 -3.34 13.75 -11.67
C ASP A 90 -2.48 14.13 -12.89
N GLU A 91 -3.13 14.68 -13.93
CA GLU A 91 -2.50 15.08 -15.18
C GLU A 91 -1.49 16.22 -15.00
N THR A 92 -1.62 17.01 -13.93
CA THR A 92 -0.69 18.10 -13.56
C THR A 92 0.50 17.61 -12.73
N ARG A 93 0.55 16.30 -12.44
CA ARG A 93 1.49 15.65 -11.53
C ARG A 93 1.29 16.02 -10.05
N ALA A 94 0.18 16.66 -9.68
CA ALA A 94 -0.16 16.88 -8.28
C ALA A 94 -0.71 15.59 -7.66
N LEU A 95 -0.56 15.42 -6.33
CA LEU A 95 -1.18 14.31 -5.61
C LEU A 95 -2.71 14.46 -5.67
N ARG A 96 -3.43 13.37 -5.92
CA ARG A 96 -4.90 13.35 -5.90
C ARG A 96 -5.41 13.64 -4.48
N ALA A 97 -6.02 14.80 -4.28
CA ALA A 97 -6.40 15.28 -2.95
C ALA A 97 -7.36 14.35 -2.20
N ASP A 98 -8.28 13.71 -2.92
CA ASP A 98 -9.21 12.72 -2.37
C ASP A 98 -8.48 11.47 -1.85
N GLN A 99 -7.49 10.98 -2.59
CA GLN A 99 -6.66 9.85 -2.15
C GLN A 99 -5.75 10.23 -0.98
N VAL A 100 -5.21 11.46 -0.95
CA VAL A 100 -4.45 11.96 0.21
C VAL A 100 -5.31 11.95 1.48
N ALA A 101 -6.55 12.44 1.40
CA ALA A 101 -7.48 12.43 2.53
C ALA A 101 -7.76 11.00 3.03
N ARG A 102 -8.00 10.06 2.10
CA ARG A 102 -8.20 8.64 2.44
C ARG A 102 -6.96 7.98 3.02
N PHE A 103 -5.77 8.34 2.53
CA PHE A 103 -4.48 7.87 3.07
C PHE A 103 -4.29 8.31 4.52
N VAL A 104 -4.53 9.58 4.82
CA VAL A 104 -4.44 10.12 6.19
C VAL A 104 -5.46 9.46 7.10
N ALA A 105 -6.72 9.35 6.66
CA ALA A 105 -7.77 8.71 7.45
C ALA A 105 -7.46 7.24 7.76
N LEU A 106 -6.96 6.49 6.77
CA LEU A 106 -6.56 5.09 6.97
C LEU A 106 -5.37 4.96 7.94
N ARG A 107 -4.35 5.81 7.80
CA ARG A 107 -3.21 5.85 8.71
C ARG A 107 -3.68 6.07 10.15
N ASP A 108 -4.49 7.10 10.37
CA ASP A 108 -4.91 7.51 11.70
C ASP A 108 -5.81 6.45 12.34
N ARG A 109 -6.72 5.85 11.57
CA ARG A 109 -7.55 4.74 12.04
C ARG A 109 -6.72 3.55 12.51
N LEU A 110 -5.73 3.11 11.71
CA LEU A 110 -4.89 1.96 12.06
C LEU A 110 -3.91 2.25 13.20
N ALA A 111 -3.47 3.51 13.36
CA ALA A 111 -2.65 3.90 14.50
C ALA A 111 -3.43 3.75 15.82
N MET A 112 -4.69 4.22 15.86
CA MET A 112 -5.55 4.09 17.03
C MET A 112 -5.88 2.62 17.36
N GLU A 113 -6.14 1.78 16.35
CA GLU A 113 -6.40 0.34 16.55
C GLU A 113 -5.16 -0.37 17.13
N GLY A 114 -3.96 -0.01 16.69
CA GLY A 114 -2.70 -0.58 17.19
C GLY A 114 -2.39 -0.25 18.65
N GLU A 115 -2.82 0.90 19.14
CA GLU A 115 -2.63 1.30 20.55
C GLU A 115 -3.55 0.52 21.50
N THR A 116 -4.77 0.17 21.06
CA THR A 116 -5.73 -0.60 21.89
C THR A 116 -5.40 -2.08 22.07
N GLY A 117 -4.47 -2.63 21.27
CA GLY A 117 -4.10 -4.05 21.32
C GLY A 117 -2.94 -4.40 22.26
N HIS A 118 -2.31 -3.41 22.90
CA HIS A 118 -1.13 -3.62 23.77
C HIS A 118 -1.47 -3.75 25.27
N ASP A 119 -2.73 -3.59 25.66
CA ASP A 119 -3.16 -3.54 27.07
C ASP A 119 -3.70 -4.88 27.62
N ASN A 120 -3.63 -5.99 26.88
CA ASN A 120 -4.25 -7.26 27.30
C ASN A 120 -3.29 -8.45 27.51
N ASP A 121 -1.98 -8.19 27.57
CA ASP A 121 -0.94 -9.20 27.91
C ASP A 121 -0.19 -8.80 29.20
N ALA A 122 -0.93 -8.65 30.31
CA ALA A 122 -0.39 -8.54 31.67
C ALA A 122 -1.05 -9.55 32.62
#